data_AF-A0A257MUJ0-F1
#
_entry.id   AF-A0A257MUJ0-F1
#
_cell.length_a   1.000
_cell.length_b   1.000
_cell.length_c   1.000
_cell.angle_alpha   90.00
_cell.angle_beta   90.00
_cell.angle_gamma   90.00
#
_symmetry.space_group_name_H-M   'P 1'
#
loop_
_entity.id
_entity.type
_entity.pdbx_description
1 polymer ?
#
loop_
_entity_poly.entity_id
_entity_poly.type
_entity_poly.pdbx_seq_one_letter_code
_entity_poly.pdbx_strand_id
1 'polypeptide(L)'
;MLFLAKALAIAVLIWFYTTAREKGEPPINWAITGLIGYVIVWVGVRYTLVAALSGMVAKSPTGTIIVMQIPALCAIVAAFLIRKKLISNAAEKNN
;
A
#
# COMPACT_ATOMS: atom_id res chain seq x y z
N MET A 1 3.05 -1.16 -18.10
CA MET A 1 2.78 0.18 -17.51
C MET A 1 1.90 0.01 -16.29
N LEU A 2 2.36 0.44 -15.12
CA LEU A 2 1.71 0.21 -13.81
C LEU A 2 0.60 1.24 -13.52
N PHE A 3 -0.42 1.32 -14.38
CA PHE A 3 -1.56 2.22 -14.15
C PHE A 3 -2.31 1.86 -12.86
N LEU A 4 -2.45 0.57 -12.56
CA LEU A 4 -3.13 0.11 -11.35
C LEU A 4 -2.37 0.50 -10.08
N ALA A 5 -1.05 0.36 -10.04
CA ALA A 5 -0.27 0.75 -8.88
C ALA A 5 -0.31 2.26 -8.63
N LYS A 6 -0.37 3.08 -9.68
CA LYS A 6 -0.56 4.53 -9.57
C LYS A 6 -1.96 4.87 -9.05
N ALA A 7 -2.99 4.23 -9.59
CA ALA A 7 -4.37 4.43 -9.14
C ALA A 7 -4.54 4.03 -7.67
N LEU A 8 -3.96 2.91 -7.27
CA LEU A 8 -3.97 2.43 -5.88
C LEU A 8 -3.19 3.35 -4.95
N ALA A 9 -2.04 3.88 -5.37
CA ALA A 9 -1.30 4.85 -4.56
C ALA A 9 -2.10 6.15 -4.33
N ILE A 10 -2.81 6.65 -5.36
CA ILE A 10 -3.70 7.82 -5.24
C ILE A 10 -4.88 7.48 -4.33
N ALA A 11 -5.48 6.29 -4.48
CA ALA A 11 -6.57 5.83 -3.62
C ALA A 11 -6.12 5.76 -2.15
N VAL A 12 -4.93 5.22 -1.86
CA VAL A 12 -4.34 5.19 -0.52
C VAL A 12 -4.15 6.60 0.03
N LEU A 13 -3.62 7.54 -0.77
CA LEU A 13 -3.47 8.95 -0.36
C LEU A 13 -4.81 9.58 0.04
N ILE A 14 -5.83 9.48 -0.82
CA ILE A 14 -7.16 10.04 -0.57
C ILE A 14 -7.77 9.37 0.67
N TRP A 15 -7.60 8.06 0.81
CA TRP A 15 -8.17 7.30 1.92
C TRP A 15 -7.55 7.69 3.26
N PHE A 16 -6.23 7.84 3.33
CA PHE A 16 -5.56 8.30 4.55
C PHE A 16 -5.87 9.76 4.86
N TYR A 17 -5.94 10.62 3.84
CA TYR A 17 -6.26 12.04 3.99
C TYR A 17 -7.67 12.26 4.56
N THR A 18 -8.68 11.60 3.97
CA THR A 18 -10.07 11.70 4.42
C THR A 18 -10.23 11.19 5.85
N THR A 19 -9.63 10.04 6.16
CA THR A 19 -9.65 9.45 7.51
C THR A 19 -9.04 10.37 8.57
N ALA A 20 -7.90 10.99 8.26
CA ALA A 20 -7.24 11.89 9.18
C ALA A 20 -8.06 13.16 9.43
N ARG A 21 -8.69 13.71 8.38
CA ARG A 21 -9.63 14.85 8.52
C ARG A 21 -10.81 14.51 9.43
N GLU A 22 -11.40 13.32 9.29
CA GLU A 22 -12.49 12.86 10.15
C GLU A 22 -12.09 12.68 11.61
N LYS A 23 -10.81 12.40 11.86
CA LYS A 23 -10.24 12.19 13.20
C LYS A 23 -9.60 13.44 13.81
N GLY A 24 -9.61 14.58 13.11
CA GLY A 24 -9.00 15.83 13.60
C GLY A 24 -7.47 15.82 13.62
N GLU A 25 -6.83 14.87 12.93
CA GLU A 25 -5.37 14.70 12.88
C GLU A 25 -4.79 15.33 11.58
N PRO A 26 -3.48 15.68 11.54
CA PRO A 26 -2.86 16.32 10.39
C PRO A 26 -2.95 15.43 9.13
N PRO A 27 -3.78 15.82 8.13
CA PRO A 27 -4.12 14.91 7.02
C PRO A 27 -2.96 14.60 6.10
N ILE A 28 -2.06 15.57 5.91
CA ILE A 28 -0.87 15.43 5.09
C ILE A 28 0.09 14.40 5.72
N ASN A 29 0.28 14.44 7.04
CA ASN A 29 1.18 13.51 7.72
C ASN A 29 0.70 12.07 7.57
N TRP A 30 -0.60 11.82 7.77
CA TRP A 30 -1.19 10.49 7.60
C TRP A 30 -1.11 10.01 6.16
N ALA A 31 -1.41 10.87 5.18
CA ALA A 31 -1.30 10.56 3.77
C ALA A 31 0.14 10.18 3.38
N ILE A 32 1.14 10.92 3.87
CA ILE A 32 2.56 10.62 3.66
C ILE A 32 2.94 9.29 4.34
N THR A 33 2.51 9.03 5.58
CA THR A 33 2.78 7.76 6.26
C THR A 33 2.19 6.57 5.50
N GLY A 34 0.95 6.69 5.00
CA GLY A 34 0.30 5.67 4.18
C GLY A 34 1.03 5.42 2.86
N LEU A 35 1.49 6.49 2.19
CA LEU A 35 2.25 6.39 0.95
C LEU A 35 3.61 5.73 1.16
N ILE A 36 4.35 6.13 2.21
CA ILE A 36 5.63 5.52 2.57
C ILE A 36 5.44 4.02 2.86
N GLY A 37 4.43 3.66 3.64
CA GLY A 37 4.10 2.26 3.91
C GLY A 37 3.79 1.45 2.66
N TYR A 38 3.00 2.02 1.75
CA TYR A 38 2.68 1.41 0.45
C TYR A 38 3.95 1.20 -0.39
N VAL A 39 4.82 2.20 -0.50
CA VAL A 39 6.06 2.12 -1.29
C VAL A 39 7.02 1.09 -0.71
N ILE A 40 7.23 1.06 0.61
CA ILE A 40 8.13 0.10 1.26
C ILE A 40 7.69 -1.33 0.98
N VAL A 41 6.40 -1.62 1.16
CA VAL A 41 5.88 -2.98 0.94
C VAL A 41 5.88 -3.33 -0.54
N TRP A 42 5.54 -2.38 -1.42
CA TRP A 42 5.61 -2.59 -2.86
C TRP A 42 7.03 -2.94 -3.32
N VAL A 43 8.04 -2.18 -2.89
CA VAL A 43 9.45 -2.44 -3.18
C VAL A 43 9.88 -3.79 -2.58
N GLY A 44 9.58 -4.01 -1.29
CA GLY A 44 9.96 -5.24 -0.59
C GLY A 44 9.42 -6.50 -1.26
N VAL A 45 8.12 -6.53 -1.58
CA VAL A 45 7.49 -7.69 -2.25
C VAL A 45 7.98 -7.84 -3.70
N ARG A 46 8.27 -6.73 -4.38
CA ARG A 46 8.82 -6.77 -5.74
C ARG A 46 10.24 -7.37 -5.78
N TYR A 47 11.11 -7.02 -4.84
CA TYR A 47 12.49 -7.53 -4.83
C TYR A 47 12.62 -8.92 -4.20
N THR A 48 11.68 -9.32 -3.34
CA THR A 48 11.70 -10.65 -2.72
C THR A 48 10.86 -11.64 -3.53
N LEU A 49 9.53 -11.50 -3.43
CA LEU A 49 8.57 -12.48 -3.93
C LEU A 49 8.49 -12.48 -5.46
N VAL A 50 8.41 -11.30 -6.08
CA VAL A 50 8.34 -11.22 -7.55
C VAL A 50 9.66 -11.68 -8.18
N ALA A 51 10.82 -11.31 -7.62
CA ALA A 51 12.10 -11.78 -8.13
C ALA A 51 12.24 -13.31 -8.04
N ALA A 52 11.85 -13.90 -6.90
CA ALA A 52 11.88 -15.35 -6.69
C ALA A 52 10.91 -16.09 -7.64
N LEU A 53 9.70 -15.54 -7.85
CA LEU A 53 8.69 -16.16 -8.70
C LEU A 53 8.94 -15.93 -10.19
N SER A 54 9.62 -14.85 -10.59
CA SER A 54 9.81 -14.48 -12.00
C SER A 54 10.46 -15.59 -12.82
N GLY A 55 11.44 -16.32 -12.26
CA GLY A 55 12.07 -17.47 -12.93
C GLY A 55 11.13 -18.66 -13.15
N MET A 56 10.10 -18.80 -12.29
CA MET A 56 9.12 -19.89 -12.36
C MET A 56 7.97 -19.58 -13.31
N VAL A 57 7.59 -18.30 -13.42
CA VAL A 57 6.39 -17.87 -14.16
C VAL A 57 6.69 -17.25 -15.54
N ALA A 58 7.97 -17.08 -15.90
CA ALA A 58 8.40 -16.55 -17.20
C ALA A 58 7.93 -17.36 -18.42
N LYS A 59 7.50 -18.62 -18.23
CA LYS A 59 7.00 -19.47 -19.32
C LYS A 59 5.53 -19.22 -19.70
N SER A 60 4.79 -18.42 -18.93
CA SER A 60 3.38 -18.12 -19.21
C SER A 60 3.09 -16.61 -19.12
N PRO A 61 2.57 -15.99 -20.20
CA PRO A 61 2.21 -14.56 -20.20
C PRO A 61 1.20 -14.22 -19.11
N THR A 62 0.21 -15.09 -18.88
CA THR A 62 -0.80 -14.94 -17.82
C THR A 62 -0.16 -14.91 -16.43
N GLY A 63 0.81 -15.81 -16.20
CA GLY A 63 1.48 -15.89 -14.91
C GLY A 63 2.38 -14.69 -14.62
N THR A 64 2.99 -14.10 -15.66
CA THR A 64 3.77 -12.86 -15.51
C THR A 64 2.89 -11.67 -15.12
N ILE A 65 1.68 -11.58 -15.67
CA ILE A 65 0.70 -10.53 -15.33
C ILE A 65 0.26 -10.67 -13.86
N ILE A 66 -0.05 -11.88 -13.40
CA ILE A 66 -0.48 -12.13 -12.01
C ILE A 66 0.63 -11.71 -11.03
N VAL A 67 1.86 -12.15 -11.27
CA VAL A 67 3.00 -11.85 -10.38
C VAL A 67 3.28 -10.34 -10.31
N MET A 68 3.07 -9.59 -11.39
CA MET A 68 3.20 -8.13 -11.37
C MET A 68 2.17 -7.42 -10.47
N GLN A 69 1.01 -8.03 -10.18
CA GLN A 69 -0.02 -7.43 -9.32
C GLN A 69 0.17 -7.73 -7.83
N ILE A 70 0.91 -8.79 -7.48
CA ILE A 70 1.11 -9.22 -6.08
C ILE A 70 1.68 -8.09 -5.20
N PRO A 71 2.71 -7.32 -5.62
CA PRO A 71 3.23 -6.23 -4.81
C PRO A 71 2.18 -5.16 -4.49
N ALA A 72 1.30 -4.86 -5.44
CA ALA A 72 0.25 -3.85 -5.26
C ALA A 72 -0.80 -4.33 -4.25
N LEU A 73 -1.22 -5.60 -4.32
CA LEU A 73 -2.15 -6.20 -3.36
C LEU A 73 -1.57 -6.22 -1.95
N CYS A 74 -0.32 -6.66 -1.79
CA CYS A 74 0.36 -6.65 -0.49
C CYS A 74 0.49 -5.23 0.08
N ALA A 75 0.80 -4.25 -0.78
CA ALA A 75 0.93 -2.86 -0.37
C ALA A 75 -0.40 -2.25 0.10
N ILE A 76 -1.54 -2.60 -0.52
CA ILE A 76 -2.88 -2.21 -0.03
C ILE A 76 -3.15 -2.78 1.36
N VAL A 77 -2.87 -4.09 1.57
CA VAL A 77 -3.10 -4.75 2.86
C VAL A 77 -2.27 -4.08 3.95
N ALA A 78 -1.01 -3.77 3.66
CA ALA A 78 -0.17 -3.02 4.57
C ALA A 78 -0.72 -1.62 4.86
N ALA A 79 -1.18 -0.89 3.84
CA ALA A 79 -1.82 0.42 4.03
C ALA A 79 -3.07 0.31 4.93
N PHE A 80 -3.87 -0.74 4.78
CA PHE A 80 -5.03 -0.98 5.64
C PHE A 80 -4.63 -1.19 7.11
N LEU A 81 -3.57 -1.96 7.37
CA LEU A 81 -3.05 -2.19 8.72
C LEU A 81 -2.47 -0.91 9.33
N ILE A 82 -1.69 -0.14 8.56
CA ILE A 82 -1.15 1.15 9.01
C ILE A 82 -2.29 2.11 9.36
N ARG A 83 -3.31 2.21 8.50
CA ARG A 83 -4.49 3.04 8.76
C ARG A 83 -5.18 2.64 10.07
N LYS A 84 -5.40 1.33 10.28
CA LYS A 84 -6.02 0.82 11.52
C LYS A 84 -5.20 1.20 12.76
N LYS A 85 -3.87 1.09 12.67
CA LYS A 85 -2.96 1.46 13.76
C LYS A 85 -2.96 2.97 14.03
N LEU A 86 -2.95 3.81 12.99
CA LEU A 86 -3.03 5.28 13.13
C LEU A 86 -4.35 5.70 13.78
N ILE A 87 -5.47 5.09 13.39
CA ILE A 87 -6.78 5.33 14.02
C ILE A 87 -6.76 4.97 15.50
N SER A 88 -6.15 3.83 15.86
CA SER A 88 -6.02 3.41 17.26
C SER A 88 -5.20 4.40 18.08
N ASN A 89 -4.02 4.80 17.58
CA ASN A 89 -3.16 5.78 18.25
C ASN A 89 -3.86 7.14 18.43
N ALA A 90 -4.63 7.58 17.43
CA ALA A 90 -5.41 8.80 17.53
C ALA A 90 -6.53 8.69 18.57
N ALA A 91 -7.17 7.52 18.70
CA ALA A 91 -8.17 7.28 19.72
C ALA A 91 -7.56 7.29 21.13
N GLU A 92 -6.38 6.70 21.33
CA GLU A 92 -5.66 6.70 22.60
C GLU A 92 -5.18 8.09 23.03
N LYS A 93 -4.76 8.93 22.08
CA LYS A 93 -4.30 10.30 22.36
C LYS A 93 -5.42 11.25 22.80
N ASN A 94 -6.67 10.98 22.41
CA ASN A 94 -7.83 11.83 22.70
C ASN A 94 -8.59 11.40 23.96
N ASN A 95 -8.11 10.40 24.70
CA ASN A 95 -8.70 9.86 25.93
C ASN A 95 -7.78 10.17 27.11
#